data_AF-A0A8S3FD10-F1
#
_entry.id   AF-A0A8S3FD10-F1
#
_cell.length_a   1.000
_cell.length_b   1.000
_cell.length_c   1.000
_cell.angle_alpha   90.00
_cell.angle_beta   90.00
_cell.angle_gamma   90.00
#
_symmetry.space_group_name_H-M   'P 1'
#
loop_
_entity.id
_entity.type
_entity.pdbx_description
1 polymer ?
#
loop_
_entity_poly.entity_id
_entity_poly.type
_entity_poly.pdbx_seq_one_letter_code
_entity_poly.pdbx_strand_id
1 'polypeptide(L)'
;DAYIEAAYWDVTPTKADQQGKDNNGKNPSFPKQLRLMHIKDLHEVAVPTITIPIAIDGIYKNIETVKSFNAEYAMVGGVNAPKKILCHSSTGRQLSQLLKGKDDLRQDAVMQQLFTVVNRLLDKDDLTCHRSLNIRTYKVVPLTQKSGVLEWCDGTITFGDYLTKIPDGAHSRYHSEDWAAMDCRRHIHKTTNAGKDERKRAFIQTCSKLKPVFRYFFYEYYNKPSVWHGKKQAYARSVASSSIVGYIVGLGDRHVQNILIDTQTAEFIHIDLGVAFDQGKMLPIPETIPFRLTRDVIDGLGICGTQGLFKK
;
A
#
# COMPACT_ATOMS: atom_id res chain seq x y z
N ASP A 1 -10.97 13.17 -18.92
CA ASP A 1 -11.61 14.37 -18.33
C ASP A 1 -12.42 14.12 -17.06
N ALA A 2 -13.44 13.26 -17.07
CA ALA A 2 -14.29 13.03 -15.88
C ALA A 2 -13.50 12.66 -14.61
N TYR A 3 -12.50 11.78 -14.74
CA TYR A 3 -11.60 11.44 -13.64
C TYR A 3 -10.75 12.61 -13.15
N ILE A 4 -10.30 13.47 -14.05
CA ILE A 4 -9.47 14.64 -13.72
C ILE A 4 -10.33 15.63 -12.93
N GLU A 5 -11.51 15.95 -13.44
CA GLU A 5 -12.47 16.82 -12.77
C GLU A 5 -12.81 16.33 -11.35
N ALA A 6 -13.07 15.03 -11.19
CA ALA A 6 -13.32 14.43 -9.89
C ALA A 6 -12.08 14.46 -8.96
N ALA A 7 -10.87 14.25 -9.50
CA ALA A 7 -9.64 14.31 -8.73
C ALA A 7 -9.41 15.72 -8.15
N TYR A 8 -9.61 16.76 -8.95
CA TYR A 8 -9.46 18.17 -8.55
C TYR A 8 -10.68 18.76 -7.86
N TRP A 9 -11.76 17.99 -7.68
CA TRP A 9 -12.93 18.48 -6.95
C TRP A 9 -12.54 18.81 -5.50
N ASP A 10 -12.52 20.09 -5.18
CA ASP A 10 -12.18 20.58 -3.85
C ASP A 10 -13.36 20.36 -2.91
N VAL A 11 -13.11 19.56 -1.88
CA VAL A 11 -13.98 19.52 -0.71
C VAL A 11 -13.50 20.68 0.15
N THR A 12 -14.26 21.78 0.17
CA THR A 12 -14.06 22.77 1.25
C THR A 12 -14.18 21.99 2.57
N PRO A 13 -13.28 22.21 3.54
CA PRO A 13 -13.29 21.46 4.79
C PRO A 13 -14.48 21.90 5.64
N THR A 14 -15.69 21.51 5.27
CA THR A 14 -16.80 21.37 6.20
C THR A 14 -16.46 20.21 7.12
N LYS A 15 -15.59 20.49 8.12
CA LYS A 15 -15.33 19.66 9.31
C LYS A 15 -15.36 18.15 9.06
N ALA A 16 -14.75 17.69 7.97
CA ALA A 16 -14.50 16.27 7.80
C ALA A 16 -13.37 15.93 8.77
N ASP A 17 -13.66 15.09 9.76
CA ASP A 17 -12.66 14.57 10.69
C ASP A 17 -11.46 13.98 9.92
N GLN A 18 -10.35 13.67 10.60
CA GLN A 18 -9.18 12.99 10.01
C GLN A 18 -9.50 11.67 9.28
N GLN A 19 -10.76 11.19 9.34
CA GLN A 19 -11.31 10.05 8.61
C GLN A 19 -12.13 10.42 7.35
N GLY A 20 -12.25 11.70 6.98
CA GLY A 20 -12.89 12.09 5.72
C GLY A 20 -14.40 11.92 5.65
N LYS A 21 -15.07 11.79 6.81
CA LYS A 21 -16.52 11.60 6.93
C LYS A 21 -17.22 12.93 7.18
N ASP A 22 -18.40 13.11 6.60
CA ASP A 22 -19.28 14.25 6.87
C ASP A 22 -19.74 14.26 8.34
N ASN A 23 -20.29 15.37 8.83
CA ASN A 23 -20.76 15.57 10.22
C ASN A 23 -21.70 14.46 10.76
N ASN A 24 -22.28 13.62 9.90
CA ASN A 24 -23.14 12.48 10.24
C ASN A 24 -22.43 11.10 10.13
N GLY A 25 -21.12 11.07 9.96
CA GLY A 25 -20.33 9.84 9.81
C GLY A 25 -20.48 9.14 8.44
N LYS A 26 -21.07 9.81 7.45
CA LYS A 26 -21.27 9.31 6.08
C LYS A 26 -20.17 9.77 5.15
N ASN A 27 -19.96 9.01 4.07
CA ASN A 27 -19.03 9.40 3.01
C ASN A 27 -19.60 10.59 2.22
N PRO A 28 -18.76 11.57 1.86
CA PRO A 28 -19.19 12.68 1.02
C PRO A 28 -19.63 12.17 -0.35
N SER A 29 -20.58 12.90 -0.96
CA SER A 29 -21.07 12.60 -2.30
C SER A 29 -20.64 13.66 -3.30
N PHE A 30 -20.27 13.22 -4.49
CA PHE A 30 -20.03 14.09 -5.64
C PHE A 30 -21.33 14.79 -6.07
N PRO A 31 -21.29 16.08 -6.42
CA PRO A 31 -22.45 16.75 -7.00
C PRO A 31 -22.85 16.09 -8.32
N LYS A 32 -24.16 16.05 -8.58
CA LYS A 32 -24.73 15.47 -9.81
C LYS A 32 -24.20 16.10 -11.10
N GLN A 33 -23.67 17.33 -11.04
CA GLN A 33 -23.16 18.09 -12.17
C GLN A 33 -21.81 17.56 -12.71
N LEU A 34 -21.05 16.82 -11.89
CA LEU A 34 -19.76 16.27 -12.31
C LEU A 34 -19.94 15.30 -13.46
N ARG A 35 -19.07 15.40 -14.48
CA ARG A 35 -19.10 14.51 -15.65
C ARG A 35 -19.06 13.02 -15.27
N LEU A 36 -18.35 12.68 -14.20
CA LEU A 36 -18.26 11.30 -13.69
C LEU A 36 -19.65 10.71 -13.36
N MET A 37 -20.57 11.53 -12.86
CA MET A 37 -21.93 11.11 -12.47
C MET A 37 -22.86 10.89 -13.66
N HIS A 38 -22.52 11.42 -14.82
CA HIS A 38 -23.27 11.25 -16.06
C HIS A 38 -22.81 10.02 -16.86
N ILE A 39 -21.71 9.38 -16.48
CA ILE A 39 -21.23 8.17 -17.14
C ILE A 39 -22.17 7.01 -16.81
N LYS A 40 -22.80 6.48 -17.86
CA LYS A 40 -23.64 5.29 -17.81
C LYS A 40 -23.35 4.40 -19.01
N ASP A 41 -23.18 3.11 -18.73
CA ASP A 41 -23.11 2.01 -19.69
C ASP A 41 -22.14 2.28 -20.86
N LEU A 42 -20.86 2.52 -20.56
CA LEU A 42 -19.83 2.63 -21.59
C LEU A 42 -19.46 1.23 -22.09
N HIS A 43 -20.09 0.80 -23.19
CA HIS A 43 -19.87 -0.53 -23.76
C HIS A 43 -18.52 -0.71 -24.49
N GLU A 44 -17.87 0.39 -24.85
CA GLU A 44 -16.61 0.37 -25.61
C GLU A 44 -15.38 0.73 -24.75
N VAL A 45 -15.59 1.19 -23.51
CA VAL A 45 -14.51 1.68 -22.65
C VAL A 45 -14.24 0.69 -21.54
N ALA A 46 -13.11 -0.02 -21.66
CA ALA A 46 -12.61 -0.88 -20.59
C ALA A 46 -12.40 -0.11 -19.28
N VAL A 47 -12.54 -0.79 -18.15
CA VAL A 47 -12.16 -0.19 -16.86
C VAL A 47 -10.66 0.13 -16.87
N PRO A 48 -10.21 1.37 -16.58
CA PRO A 48 -8.78 1.71 -16.71
C PRO A 48 -7.86 0.94 -15.76
N THR A 49 -8.38 0.56 -14.59
CA THR A 49 -7.62 -0.06 -13.51
C THR A 49 -7.59 -1.59 -13.56
N ILE A 50 -8.14 -2.22 -14.59
CA ILE A 50 -8.00 -3.68 -14.78
C ILE A 50 -6.85 -4.00 -15.71
N THR A 51 -6.24 -5.16 -15.51
CA THR A 51 -5.26 -5.70 -16.46
C THR A 51 -6.01 -6.45 -17.56
N ILE A 52 -5.92 -5.94 -18.78
CA ILE A 52 -6.47 -6.60 -19.97
C ILE A 52 -5.36 -7.51 -20.53
N PRO A 53 -5.58 -8.83 -20.65
CA PRO A 53 -4.61 -9.72 -21.28
C PRO A 53 -4.45 -9.38 -22.76
N ILE A 54 -3.23 -9.52 -23.28
CA ILE A 54 -2.96 -9.27 -24.70
C ILE A 54 -3.56 -10.41 -25.52
N ALA A 55 -4.54 -10.09 -26.37
CA ALA A 55 -5.12 -11.03 -27.31
C ALA A 55 -4.28 -11.10 -28.58
N ILE A 56 -3.79 -12.29 -28.96
CA ILE A 56 -2.92 -12.49 -30.13
C ILE A 56 -3.64 -12.15 -31.44
N ASP A 57 -4.95 -12.42 -31.49
CA ASP A 57 -5.82 -12.11 -32.61
C ASP A 57 -6.25 -10.64 -32.67
N GLY A 58 -5.95 -9.85 -31.63
CA GLY A 58 -6.35 -8.45 -31.51
C GLY A 58 -7.85 -8.24 -31.23
N ILE A 59 -8.61 -9.29 -30.90
CA ILE A 59 -10.05 -9.22 -30.74
C ILE A 59 -10.45 -9.11 -29.27
N TYR A 60 -10.96 -7.95 -28.87
CA TYR A 60 -11.34 -7.63 -27.49
C TYR A 60 -12.87 -7.61 -27.28
N LYS A 61 -13.56 -8.73 -27.52
CA LYS A 61 -15.03 -8.81 -27.40
C LYS A 61 -15.55 -8.94 -25.96
N ASN A 62 -14.78 -9.56 -25.07
CA ASN A 62 -15.19 -9.87 -23.69
C ASN A 62 -14.38 -9.06 -22.66
N ILE A 63 -14.19 -7.78 -22.91
CA ILE A 63 -13.53 -6.89 -21.95
C ILE A 63 -14.52 -6.39 -20.90
N GLU A 64 -14.06 -6.28 -19.66
CA GLU A 64 -14.83 -5.70 -18.58
C GLU A 64 -14.82 -4.17 -18.73
N THR A 65 -16.00 -3.59 -18.95
CA THR A 65 -16.19 -2.17 -19.28
C THR A 65 -16.83 -1.38 -18.15
N VAL A 66 -16.76 -0.05 -18.23
CA VAL A 66 -17.30 0.84 -17.20
C VAL A 66 -18.82 0.94 -17.33
N LYS A 67 -19.56 0.50 -16.31
CA LYS A 67 -21.02 0.62 -16.25
C LYS A 67 -21.45 1.93 -15.61
N SER A 68 -20.95 2.24 -14.42
CA SER A 68 -21.29 3.48 -13.70
C SER A 68 -20.33 3.71 -12.53
N PHE A 69 -20.48 4.84 -11.84
CA PHE A 69 -19.74 5.16 -10.63
C PHE A 69 -20.69 5.44 -9.46
N ASN A 70 -20.26 5.12 -8.24
CA ASN A 70 -20.95 5.59 -7.04
C ASN A 70 -20.85 7.11 -6.92
N ALA A 71 -21.91 7.72 -6.40
CA ALA A 71 -21.91 9.13 -6.03
C ALA A 71 -21.03 9.39 -4.80
N GLU A 72 -21.03 8.47 -3.85
CA GLU A 72 -20.21 8.54 -2.65
C GLU A 72 -18.75 8.22 -2.95
N TYR A 73 -17.86 8.99 -2.35
CA TYR A 73 -16.42 8.74 -2.35
C TYR A 73 -15.88 8.83 -0.93
N ALA A 74 -14.78 8.13 -0.67
CA ALA A 74 -14.07 8.20 0.60
C ALA A 74 -12.79 9.01 0.43
N MET A 75 -12.53 9.93 1.35
CA MET A 75 -11.23 10.59 1.41
C MET A 75 -10.26 9.66 2.11
N VAL A 76 -9.16 9.36 1.44
CA VAL A 76 -8.06 8.60 2.03
C VAL A 76 -7.00 9.61 2.44
N GLY A 77 -6.55 9.53 3.70
CA GLY A 77 -5.62 10.52 4.26
C GLY A 77 -4.39 10.75 3.37
N GLY A 78 -3.85 11.96 3.39
CA GLY A 78 -2.70 12.34 2.58
C GLY A 78 -2.64 13.84 2.32
N VAL A 79 -1.48 14.35 1.93
CA VAL A 79 -1.23 15.79 1.71
C VAL A 79 -2.14 16.34 0.61
N ASN A 80 -2.31 15.58 -0.48
CA ASN A 80 -3.09 15.99 -1.65
C ASN A 80 -4.54 15.48 -1.65
N ALA A 81 -5.03 15.02 -0.51
CA ALA A 81 -6.44 14.63 -0.32
C ALA A 81 -6.98 13.67 -1.42
N PRO A 82 -6.33 12.50 -1.63
CA PRO A 82 -6.78 11.55 -2.64
C PRO A 82 -8.18 10.99 -2.36
N LYS A 83 -8.91 10.67 -3.44
CA LYS A 83 -10.31 10.24 -3.37
C LYS A 83 -10.45 8.78 -3.81
N LYS A 84 -10.90 7.93 -2.90
CA LYS A 84 -11.32 6.55 -3.20
C LYS A 84 -12.74 6.57 -3.75
N ILE A 85 -12.91 6.07 -4.96
CA ILE A 85 -14.20 5.96 -5.64
C ILE A 85 -14.52 4.49 -5.91
N LEU A 86 -15.80 4.18 -6.17
CA LEU A 86 -16.24 2.85 -6.56
C LEU A 86 -16.78 2.85 -7.99
N CYS A 87 -16.19 2.03 -8.85
CA CYS A 87 -16.61 1.80 -10.22
C CYS A 87 -17.43 0.51 -10.31
N HIS A 88 -18.61 0.56 -10.91
CA HIS A 88 -19.37 -0.64 -11.28
C HIS A 88 -18.97 -1.04 -12.68
N SER A 89 -18.61 -2.31 -12.85
CA SER A 89 -18.26 -2.84 -14.16
C SER A 89 -19.45 -3.48 -14.88
N SER A 90 -19.30 -3.74 -16.18
CA SER A 90 -20.27 -4.48 -16.99
C SER A 90 -20.51 -5.91 -16.49
N THR A 91 -19.57 -6.48 -15.73
CA THR A 91 -19.69 -7.82 -15.12
C THR A 91 -20.46 -7.81 -13.80
N GLY A 92 -20.83 -6.63 -13.28
CA GLY A 92 -21.48 -6.47 -11.98
C GLY A 92 -20.51 -6.42 -10.79
N ARG A 93 -19.19 -6.48 -11.03
CA ARG A 93 -18.19 -6.30 -9.98
C ARG A 93 -18.09 -4.84 -9.58
N GLN A 94 -17.79 -4.62 -8.31
CA GLN A 94 -17.47 -3.31 -7.76
C GLN A 94 -15.96 -3.20 -7.61
N LEU A 95 -15.36 -2.26 -8.31
CA LEU A 95 -13.92 -2.06 -8.40
C LEU A 95 -13.56 -0.74 -7.74
N SER A 96 -12.83 -0.82 -6.63
CA SER A 96 -12.32 0.37 -5.94
C SER A 96 -11.18 1.00 -6.76
N GLN A 97 -11.23 2.32 -6.91
CA GLN A 97 -10.20 3.10 -7.60
C GLN A 97 -9.77 4.27 -6.74
N LEU A 98 -8.51 4.69 -6.89
CA LEU A 98 -7.97 5.85 -6.21
C LEU A 98 -7.67 6.96 -7.21
N LEU A 99 -8.29 8.13 -7.01
CA LEU A 99 -7.99 9.34 -7.76
C LEU A 99 -6.95 10.16 -6.99
N LYS A 100 -5.80 10.37 -7.61
CA LYS A 100 -4.78 11.29 -7.14
C LYS A 100 -4.75 12.51 -8.07
N GLY A 101 -4.88 13.70 -7.48
CA GLY A 101 -4.73 14.98 -8.16
C GLY A 101 -3.59 15.76 -7.51
N LYS A 102 -2.95 16.65 -8.28
CA LYS A 102 -1.75 17.41 -7.87
C LYS A 102 -0.50 16.53 -7.64
N ASP A 103 -0.50 15.28 -8.11
CA ASP A 103 0.59 14.30 -7.99
C ASP A 103 1.04 13.77 -9.36
N ASP A 104 2.34 13.56 -9.55
CA ASP A 104 2.89 12.93 -10.75
C ASP A 104 2.99 11.41 -10.57
N LEU A 105 2.10 10.66 -11.23
CA LEU A 105 2.03 9.20 -11.12
C LEU A 105 2.85 8.46 -12.17
N ARG A 106 3.62 9.17 -13.00
CA ARG A 106 4.40 8.52 -14.08
C ARG A 106 5.49 7.63 -13.50
N GLN A 107 6.11 8.05 -12.41
CA GLN A 107 7.12 7.26 -11.71
C GLN A 107 6.50 5.97 -11.17
N ASP A 108 5.37 6.04 -10.46
CA ASP A 108 4.63 4.86 -9.99
C ASP A 108 4.26 3.91 -11.14
N ALA A 109 3.76 4.43 -12.26
CA ALA A 109 3.39 3.62 -13.42
C ALA A 109 4.58 2.86 -14.02
N VAL A 110 5.74 3.52 -14.14
CA VAL A 110 6.97 2.87 -14.62
C VAL A 110 7.45 1.81 -13.63
N MET A 111 7.36 2.05 -12.33
CA MET A 111 7.74 1.07 -11.31
C MET A 111 6.84 -0.17 -11.34
N GLN A 112 5.53 0.01 -11.51
CA GLN A 112 4.60 -1.13 -11.65
C GLN A 112 4.86 -1.95 -12.92
N GLN A 113 5.25 -1.30 -14.02
CA GLN A 113 5.68 -2.01 -15.22
C GLN A 113 6.98 -2.80 -14.98
N LEU A 114 7.95 -2.21 -14.29
CA LEU A 114 9.19 -2.89 -13.92
C LEU A 114 8.90 -4.14 -13.07
N PHE A 115 8.03 -4.05 -12.06
CA PHE A 115 7.62 -5.21 -11.27
C PHE A 115 6.94 -6.28 -12.12
N THR A 116 6.15 -5.90 -13.12
CA THR A 116 5.56 -6.86 -14.07
C THR A 116 6.64 -7.60 -14.86
N VAL A 117 7.69 -6.90 -15.30
CA VAL A 117 8.84 -7.51 -15.99
C VAL A 117 9.59 -8.45 -15.05
N VAL A 118 9.86 -8.02 -13.81
CA VAL A 118 10.50 -8.85 -12.79
C VAL A 118 9.71 -10.13 -12.55
N ASN A 119 8.39 -10.04 -12.36
CA ASN A 119 7.54 -11.21 -12.17
C ASN A 119 7.64 -12.18 -13.35
N ARG A 120 7.62 -11.69 -14.59
CA ARG A 120 7.82 -12.54 -15.78
C ARG A 120 9.19 -13.21 -15.82
N LEU A 121 10.22 -12.59 -15.26
CA LEU A 121 11.56 -13.20 -15.16
C LEU A 121 11.59 -14.26 -14.06
N LEU A 122 10.97 -14.00 -12.91
CA LEU A 122 10.83 -14.96 -11.81
C LEU A 122 9.94 -16.15 -12.19
N ASP A 123 8.93 -15.97 -13.02
CA ASP A 123 8.07 -17.07 -13.47
C ASP A 123 8.75 -17.98 -14.50
N LYS A 124 9.78 -17.48 -15.21
CA LYS A 124 10.53 -18.25 -16.21
C LYS A 124 11.57 -19.20 -15.60
N ASP A 125 12.05 -18.91 -14.40
CA ASP A 125 12.98 -19.79 -13.72
C ASP A 125 12.21 -20.82 -12.88
N ASP A 126 12.51 -22.11 -13.08
CA ASP A 126 11.78 -23.21 -12.46
C ASP A 126 11.85 -23.14 -10.92
N LEU A 127 12.99 -22.76 -10.37
CA LEU A 127 13.20 -22.73 -8.91
C LEU A 127 12.38 -21.63 -8.26
N THR A 128 12.32 -20.44 -8.85
CA THR A 128 11.51 -19.32 -8.34
C THR A 128 10.02 -19.53 -8.60
N CYS A 129 9.65 -20.11 -9.73
CA CYS A 129 8.27 -20.47 -10.08
C CYS A 129 7.69 -21.53 -9.13
N HIS A 130 8.43 -22.61 -8.85
CA HIS A 130 8.00 -23.64 -7.90
C HIS A 130 7.78 -23.10 -6.47
N ARG A 131 8.46 -22.02 -6.10
CA ARG A 131 8.29 -21.34 -4.82
C ARG A 131 7.21 -20.25 -4.86
N SER A 132 6.67 -19.96 -6.05
CA SER A 132 5.72 -18.87 -6.29
C SER A 132 6.25 -17.52 -5.81
N LEU A 133 7.52 -17.23 -6.11
CA LEU A 133 8.12 -15.93 -5.81
C LEU A 133 7.62 -14.90 -6.80
N ASN A 134 6.80 -13.98 -6.33
CA ASN A 134 6.32 -12.84 -7.11
C ASN A 134 6.26 -11.59 -6.24
N ILE A 135 6.03 -10.47 -6.90
CA ILE A 135 5.74 -9.18 -6.27
C ILE A 135 4.33 -8.80 -6.66
N ARG A 136 3.51 -8.44 -5.68
CA ARG A 136 2.16 -7.92 -5.94
C ARG A 136 2.25 -6.63 -6.75
N THR A 137 1.58 -6.59 -7.90
CA THR A 137 1.42 -5.40 -8.73
C THR A 137 -0.01 -4.87 -8.67
N TYR A 138 -0.17 -3.59 -9.02
CA TYR A 138 -1.47 -2.94 -9.17
C TYR A 138 -1.42 -1.96 -10.34
N LYS A 139 -2.57 -1.69 -10.95
CA LYS A 139 -2.62 -0.83 -12.13
C LYS A 139 -2.53 0.65 -11.76
N VAL A 140 -1.64 1.37 -12.44
CA VAL A 140 -1.54 2.84 -12.39
C VAL A 140 -1.71 3.39 -13.79
N VAL A 141 -2.62 4.36 -13.94
CA VAL A 141 -2.90 5.04 -15.21
C VAL A 141 -2.73 6.55 -15.00
N PRO A 142 -1.57 7.11 -15.37
CA PRO A 142 -1.38 8.55 -15.43
C PRO A 142 -2.33 9.16 -16.47
N LEU A 143 -3.07 10.21 -16.10
CA LEU A 143 -4.01 10.89 -17.00
C LEU A 143 -3.44 12.23 -17.49
N THR A 144 -2.76 12.96 -16.60
CA THR A 144 -2.04 14.20 -16.92
C THR A 144 -0.69 14.22 -16.20
N GLN A 145 0.09 15.31 -16.34
CA GLN A 145 1.35 15.48 -15.61
C GLN A 145 1.19 15.53 -14.08
N LYS A 146 -0.02 15.81 -13.58
CA LYS A 146 -0.31 15.99 -12.15
C LYS A 146 -1.58 15.27 -11.69
N SER A 147 -2.07 14.30 -12.45
CA SER A 147 -3.23 13.52 -12.03
C SER A 147 -3.26 12.14 -12.68
N GLY A 148 -3.91 11.21 -12.01
CA GLY A 148 -4.28 9.95 -12.60
C GLY A 148 -5.07 9.06 -11.65
N VAL A 149 -5.25 7.82 -12.08
CA VAL A 149 -6.06 6.82 -11.39
C VAL A 149 -5.23 5.58 -11.08
N LEU A 150 -5.41 5.04 -9.88
CA LEU A 150 -4.77 3.81 -9.43
C LEU A 150 -5.84 2.78 -9.09
N GLU A 151 -5.51 1.52 -9.28
CA GLU A 151 -6.22 0.41 -8.67
C GLU A 151 -6.07 0.49 -7.14
N TRP A 152 -7.19 0.33 -6.43
CA TRP A 152 -7.15 0.19 -4.98
C TRP A 152 -7.00 -1.28 -4.62
N CYS A 153 -5.98 -1.61 -3.82
CA CYS A 153 -5.79 -2.96 -3.30
C CYS A 153 -6.84 -3.26 -2.21
N ASP A 154 -8.00 -3.75 -2.62
CA ASP A 154 -9.05 -4.17 -1.68
C ASP A 154 -8.59 -5.34 -0.78
N GLY A 155 -9.13 -5.43 0.43
CA GLY A 155 -8.73 -6.45 1.40
C GLY A 155 -7.37 -6.21 2.06
N THR A 156 -6.77 -5.04 1.84
CA THR A 156 -5.49 -4.67 2.47
C THR A 156 -5.66 -3.70 3.63
N ILE A 157 -4.69 -3.72 4.55
CA ILE A 157 -4.54 -2.75 5.63
C ILE A 157 -3.12 -2.18 5.60
N THR A 158 -2.94 -0.91 5.97
CA THR A 158 -1.58 -0.36 6.09
C THR A 158 -0.89 -1.00 7.30
N PHE A 159 0.41 -1.24 7.18
CA PHE A 159 1.23 -1.78 8.26
C PHE A 159 1.21 -0.87 9.49
N GLY A 160 1.18 0.45 9.25
CA GLY A 160 1.07 1.47 10.30
C GLY A 160 -0.27 1.42 11.03
N ASP A 161 -1.37 1.25 10.31
CA ASP A 161 -2.70 1.19 10.92
C ASP A 161 -2.86 -0.06 11.78
N TYR A 162 -2.42 -1.22 11.30
CA TYR A 162 -2.45 -2.44 12.13
C TYR A 162 -1.64 -2.28 13.42
N LEU A 163 -0.43 -1.72 13.33
CA LEU A 163 0.49 -1.64 14.47
C LEU A 163 0.15 -0.53 15.46
N THR A 164 -0.25 0.65 14.99
CA THR A 164 -0.22 1.90 15.78
C THR A 164 -1.49 2.74 15.73
N LYS A 165 -2.55 2.29 15.04
CA LYS A 165 -3.81 3.03 14.99
C LYS A 165 -4.39 3.21 16.39
N ILE A 166 -4.79 4.43 16.74
CA ILE A 166 -5.40 4.69 18.05
C ILE A 166 -6.92 4.52 17.92
N PRO A 167 -7.61 3.83 18.85
CA PRO A 167 -7.11 3.14 20.05
C PRO A 167 -6.72 1.66 19.83
N ASP A 168 -6.93 1.12 18.63
CA ASP A 168 -6.99 -0.33 18.35
C ASP A 168 -5.68 -0.94 17.80
N GLY A 169 -4.55 -0.27 17.95
CA GLY A 169 -3.27 -0.69 17.38
C GLY A 169 -2.72 -1.91 18.13
N ALA A 170 -2.14 -2.85 17.40
CA ALA A 170 -1.61 -4.09 17.98
C ALA A 170 -0.61 -3.86 19.12
N HIS A 171 0.21 -2.81 19.05
CA HIS A 171 1.14 -2.47 20.14
C HIS A 171 0.39 -2.13 21.43
N SER A 172 -0.69 -1.36 21.35
CA SER A 172 -1.51 -1.00 22.52
C SER A 172 -2.36 -2.17 23.02
N ARG A 173 -2.82 -3.06 22.14
CA ARG A 173 -3.64 -4.23 22.51
C ARG A 173 -2.85 -5.30 23.25
N TYR A 174 -1.67 -5.65 22.75
CA TYR A 174 -0.89 -6.78 23.28
C TYR A 174 0.13 -6.36 24.35
N HIS A 175 0.58 -5.10 24.32
CA HIS A 175 1.57 -4.56 25.26
C HIS A 175 1.18 -3.17 25.73
N SER A 176 0.13 -3.06 26.55
CA SER A 176 -0.33 -1.80 27.13
C SER A 176 0.67 -1.15 28.10
N GLU A 177 1.63 -1.91 28.63
CA GLU A 177 2.68 -1.44 29.53
C GLU A 177 3.88 -0.82 28.79
N ASP A 178 4.04 -1.12 27.51
CA ASP A 178 5.12 -0.59 26.68
C ASP A 178 4.90 0.90 26.38
N TRP A 179 5.95 1.59 25.91
CA TRP A 179 5.81 2.98 25.50
C TRP A 179 4.90 3.11 24.27
N ALA A 180 3.99 4.08 24.30
CA ALA A 180 3.14 4.36 23.13
C ALA A 180 4.00 4.80 21.93
N ALA A 181 3.56 4.45 20.72
CA ALA A 181 4.29 4.76 19.48
C ALA A 181 4.61 6.27 19.33
N MET A 182 3.70 7.15 19.78
CA MET A 182 3.90 8.59 19.77
C MET A 182 5.00 9.06 20.75
N ASP A 183 5.11 8.41 21.90
CA ASP A 183 6.15 8.73 22.88
C ASP A 183 7.51 8.24 22.40
N CYS A 184 7.58 7.05 21.80
CA CYS A 184 8.77 6.55 21.10
C CYS A 184 9.23 7.53 20.00
N ARG A 185 8.30 8.00 19.16
CA ARG A 185 8.60 8.99 18.11
C ARG A 185 9.13 10.30 18.71
N ARG A 186 8.50 10.80 19.77
CA ARG A 186 8.93 12.02 20.47
C ARG A 186 10.32 11.87 21.09
N HIS A 187 10.59 10.73 21.72
CA HIS A 187 11.88 10.43 22.34
C HIS A 187 13.01 10.42 21.31
N ILE A 188 12.84 9.71 20.19
CA ILE A 188 13.83 9.70 19.10
C ILE A 188 14.00 11.11 18.51
N HIS A 189 12.89 11.83 18.26
CA HIS A 189 12.94 13.15 17.66
C HIS A 189 13.73 14.17 18.49
N LYS A 190 13.63 14.11 19.83
CA LYS A 190 14.44 14.96 20.74
C LYS A 190 15.95 14.77 20.54
N THR A 191 16.39 13.58 20.14
CA THR A 191 17.81 13.26 19.92
C THR A 191 18.28 13.49 18.48
N THR A 192 17.44 14.02 17.58
CA THR A 192 17.78 14.17 16.15
C THR A 192 19.05 14.99 15.93
N ASN A 193 19.22 16.06 16.70
CA ASN A 193 20.37 16.97 16.62
C ASN A 193 21.54 16.56 17.55
N ALA A 194 21.42 15.44 18.26
CA ALA A 194 22.44 14.95 19.17
C ALA A 194 23.54 14.17 18.44
N GLY A 195 24.64 13.90 19.16
CA GLY A 195 25.73 13.07 18.66
C GLY A 195 25.29 11.64 18.31
N LYS A 196 26.05 10.98 17.43
CA LYS A 196 25.75 9.62 16.92
C LYS A 196 25.54 8.60 18.05
N ASP A 197 26.36 8.66 19.10
CA ASP A 197 26.27 7.72 20.23
C ASP A 197 25.03 7.94 21.08
N GLU A 198 24.62 9.19 21.27
CA GLU A 198 23.39 9.52 22.01
C GLU A 198 22.16 9.06 21.24
N ARG A 199 22.12 9.30 19.92
CA ARG A 199 21.07 8.79 19.02
C ARG A 199 20.98 7.27 19.08
N LYS A 200 22.12 6.58 19.08
CA LYS A 200 22.18 5.11 19.21
C LYS A 200 21.65 4.65 20.56
N ARG A 201 22.02 5.30 21.66
CA ARG A 201 21.51 4.97 23.02
C ARG A 201 20.00 5.16 23.11
N ALA A 202 19.47 6.29 22.64
CA ALA A 202 18.03 6.55 22.62
C ALA A 202 17.27 5.53 21.76
N PHE A 203 17.84 5.13 20.61
CA PHE A 203 17.27 4.07 19.78
C PHE A 203 17.22 2.72 20.51
N ILE A 204 18.31 2.30 21.15
CA ILE A 204 18.37 1.03 21.91
C ILE A 204 17.38 1.06 23.09
N GLN A 205 17.29 2.18 23.80
CA GLN A 205 16.33 2.37 24.89
C GLN A 205 14.89 2.30 24.40
N THR A 206 14.58 2.94 23.27
CA THR A 206 13.25 2.85 22.65
C THR A 206 12.95 1.42 22.26
N CYS A 207 13.95 0.69 21.74
CA CYS A 207 13.78 -0.70 21.37
C CYS A 207 13.52 -1.62 22.57
N SER A 208 14.13 -1.37 23.73
CA SER A 208 13.87 -2.17 24.93
C SER A 208 12.50 -1.91 25.55
N LYS A 209 11.91 -0.73 25.29
CA LYS A 209 10.60 -0.29 25.79
C LYS A 209 9.43 -0.51 24.82
N LEU A 210 9.71 -0.99 23.61
CA LEU A 210 8.70 -1.30 22.60
C LEU A 210 9.03 -2.66 21.97
N LYS A 211 8.30 -3.69 22.34
CA LYS A 211 8.46 -5.06 21.83
C LYS A 211 7.70 -5.24 20.51
N PRO A 212 8.19 -6.09 19.59
CA PRO A 212 7.47 -6.32 18.34
C PRO A 212 6.24 -7.23 18.54
N VAL A 213 5.17 -6.90 17.82
CA VAL A 213 3.83 -7.51 17.98
C VAL A 213 3.25 -8.04 16.66
N PHE A 214 3.94 -7.88 15.55
CA PHE A 214 3.37 -8.23 14.25
C PHE A 214 3.09 -9.73 14.08
N ARG A 215 3.72 -10.62 14.85
CA ARG A 215 3.36 -12.05 14.88
C ARG A 215 1.86 -12.29 15.12
N TYR A 216 1.20 -11.41 15.88
CA TYR A 216 -0.20 -11.58 16.25
C TYR A 216 -1.15 -11.37 15.07
N PHE A 217 -0.73 -10.67 14.02
CA PHE A 217 -1.50 -10.53 12.79
C PHE A 217 -1.90 -11.89 12.23
N PHE A 218 -0.97 -12.84 12.24
CA PHE A 218 -1.26 -14.17 11.74
C PHE A 218 -2.21 -14.97 12.65
N TYR A 219 -2.21 -14.71 13.95
CA TYR A 219 -3.09 -15.38 14.90
C TYR A 219 -4.52 -14.81 14.88
N GLU A 220 -4.67 -13.51 14.64
CA GLU A 220 -5.98 -12.86 14.53
C GLU A 220 -6.71 -13.22 13.24
N TYR A 221 -6.00 -13.26 12.11
CA TYR A 221 -6.61 -13.44 10.79
C TYR A 221 -6.70 -14.92 10.35
N TYR A 222 -5.85 -15.80 10.88
CA TYR A 222 -5.75 -17.20 10.42
C TYR A 222 -5.85 -18.21 11.56
N ASN A 223 -7.07 -18.59 11.92
CA ASN A 223 -7.34 -19.50 13.03
C ASN A 223 -7.01 -20.98 12.75
N LYS A 224 -6.89 -21.38 11.48
CA LYS A 224 -6.58 -22.77 11.09
C LYS A 224 -5.07 -22.96 10.92
N PRO A 225 -4.41 -23.91 11.62
CA PRO A 225 -2.96 -24.06 11.57
C PRO A 225 -2.37 -24.28 10.16
N SER A 226 -3.05 -25.06 9.31
CA SER A 226 -2.61 -25.29 7.93
C SER A 226 -2.63 -24.00 7.09
N VAL A 227 -3.70 -23.21 7.21
CA VAL A 227 -3.84 -21.91 6.54
C VAL A 227 -2.81 -20.92 7.08
N TRP A 228 -2.70 -20.81 8.41
CA TRP A 228 -1.70 -19.98 9.08
C TRP A 228 -0.29 -20.26 8.58
N HIS A 229 0.09 -21.54 8.45
CA HIS A 229 1.39 -21.93 7.97
C HIS A 229 1.61 -21.50 6.52
N GLY A 230 0.65 -21.77 5.63
CA GLY A 230 0.71 -21.33 4.24
C GLY A 230 0.80 -19.81 4.09
N LYS A 231 0.01 -19.05 4.86
CA LYS A 231 0.01 -17.58 4.84
C LYS A 231 1.30 -16.99 5.38
N LYS A 232 1.90 -17.59 6.41
CA LYS A 232 3.22 -17.18 6.90
C LYS A 232 4.32 -17.44 5.88
N GLN A 233 4.25 -18.55 5.14
CA GLN A 233 5.19 -18.80 4.03
C GLN A 233 5.01 -17.77 2.91
N ALA A 234 3.77 -17.47 2.52
CA ALA A 234 3.46 -16.44 1.52
C ALA A 234 3.99 -15.06 1.95
N TYR A 235 3.77 -14.67 3.20
CA TYR A 235 4.35 -13.46 3.79
C TYR A 235 5.87 -13.45 3.68
N ALA A 236 6.57 -14.48 4.17
CA ALA A 236 8.02 -14.53 4.14
C ALA A 236 8.59 -14.43 2.71
N ARG A 237 7.96 -15.11 1.74
CA ARG A 237 8.31 -15.04 0.32
C ARG A 237 8.09 -13.65 -0.27
N SER A 238 6.93 -13.04 -0.02
CA SER A 238 6.63 -11.68 -0.51
C SER A 238 7.59 -10.65 0.08
N VAL A 239 7.89 -10.71 1.39
CA VAL A 239 8.87 -9.83 2.03
C VAL A 239 10.27 -10.03 1.43
N ALA A 240 10.69 -11.27 1.17
CA ALA A 240 11.98 -11.54 0.55
C ALA A 240 12.06 -10.97 -0.88
N SER A 241 11.10 -11.31 -1.75
CA SER A 241 11.04 -10.82 -3.13
C SER A 241 10.99 -9.29 -3.19
N SER A 242 10.10 -8.67 -2.41
CA SER A 242 9.97 -7.20 -2.36
C SER A 242 11.22 -6.52 -1.80
N SER A 243 11.91 -7.11 -0.83
CA SER A 243 13.14 -6.53 -0.27
C SER A 243 14.28 -6.50 -1.28
N ILE A 244 14.50 -7.61 -2.00
CA ILE A 244 15.57 -7.69 -3.01
C ILE A 244 15.27 -6.79 -4.19
N VAL A 245 14.03 -6.77 -4.66
CA VAL A 245 13.66 -5.91 -5.80
C VAL A 245 13.64 -4.45 -5.40
N GLY A 246 13.20 -4.13 -4.18
CA GLY A 246 13.31 -2.78 -3.64
C GLY A 246 14.76 -2.30 -3.55
N TYR A 247 15.69 -3.20 -3.18
CA TYR A 247 17.13 -2.90 -3.18
C TYR A 247 17.69 -2.65 -4.58
N ILE A 248 17.40 -3.54 -5.54
CA ILE A 248 17.89 -3.42 -6.93
C ILE A 248 17.41 -2.12 -7.58
N VAL A 249 16.15 -1.74 -7.32
CA VAL A 249 15.54 -0.53 -7.88
C VAL A 249 15.93 0.72 -7.07
N GLY A 250 16.40 0.56 -5.84
CA GLY A 250 16.70 1.66 -4.93
C GLY A 250 15.42 2.39 -4.48
N LEU A 251 14.38 1.63 -4.09
CA LEU A 251 13.13 2.20 -3.55
C LEU A 251 13.38 2.86 -2.19
N GLY A 252 13.01 4.14 -2.08
CA GLY A 252 13.09 4.92 -0.85
C GLY A 252 11.72 5.26 -0.26
N ASP A 253 11.69 5.97 0.85
CA ASP A 253 10.48 6.45 1.54
C ASP A 253 9.50 5.32 1.91
N ARG A 254 10.05 4.17 2.33
CA ARG A 254 9.27 2.98 2.74
C ARG A 254 8.83 3.11 4.20
N HIS A 255 8.01 4.12 4.52
CA HIS A 255 7.40 4.26 5.84
C HIS A 255 6.21 3.30 6.03
N VAL A 256 5.72 3.16 7.26
CA VAL A 256 4.69 2.17 7.63
C VAL A 256 3.33 2.36 6.94
N GLN A 257 3.07 3.53 6.37
CA GLN A 257 1.84 3.82 5.61
C GLN A 257 2.00 3.51 4.12
N ASN A 258 3.23 3.42 3.59
CA ASN A 258 3.52 3.01 2.21
C ASN A 258 3.70 1.50 2.04
N ILE A 259 3.34 0.75 3.09
CA ILE A 259 3.39 -0.72 3.13
C ILE A 259 2.01 -1.20 3.52
N LEU A 260 1.42 -2.00 2.65
CA LEU A 260 0.17 -2.68 2.88
C LEU A 260 0.43 -4.15 3.14
N ILE A 261 -0.45 -4.74 3.94
CA ILE A 261 -0.55 -6.19 4.13
C ILE A 261 -1.94 -6.61 3.65
N ASP A 262 -1.98 -7.60 2.77
CA ASP A 262 -3.23 -8.22 2.36
C ASP A 262 -3.75 -9.16 3.46
N THR A 263 -4.98 -8.92 3.92
CA THR A 263 -5.60 -9.69 5.01
C THR A 263 -6.06 -11.08 4.58
N GLN A 264 -6.19 -11.32 3.27
CA GLN A 264 -6.58 -12.60 2.71
C GLN A 264 -5.36 -13.41 2.28
N THR A 265 -4.37 -12.77 1.65
CA THR A 265 -3.18 -13.46 1.10
C THR A 265 -1.97 -13.44 2.02
N ALA A 266 -1.91 -12.52 2.99
CA ALA A 266 -0.73 -12.18 3.81
C ALA A 266 0.46 -11.63 3.00
N GLU A 267 0.24 -11.18 1.77
CA GLU A 267 1.29 -10.61 0.94
C GLU A 267 1.69 -9.21 1.42
N PHE A 268 2.98 -8.94 1.37
CA PHE A 268 3.59 -7.65 1.67
C PHE A 268 3.65 -6.80 0.39
N ILE A 269 2.99 -5.63 0.41
CA ILE A 269 2.75 -4.83 -0.80
C ILE A 269 3.30 -3.41 -0.57
N HIS A 270 4.13 -2.93 -1.49
CA HIS A 270 4.58 -1.55 -1.50
C HIS A 270 3.66 -0.67 -2.33
N ILE A 271 3.27 0.49 -1.80
CA ILE A 271 2.51 1.53 -2.52
C ILE A 271 3.27 2.85 -2.50
N ASP A 272 2.87 3.79 -3.35
CA ASP A 272 3.47 5.12 -3.47
C ASP A 272 4.97 5.04 -3.79
N LEU A 273 5.31 4.74 -5.04
CA LEU A 273 6.67 4.38 -5.47
C LEU A 273 7.42 5.58 -6.08
N GLY A 274 7.02 6.80 -5.75
CA GLY A 274 7.60 8.03 -6.32
C GLY A 274 9.08 8.21 -5.98
N VAL A 275 9.55 7.72 -4.83
CA VAL A 275 10.97 7.77 -4.46
C VAL A 275 11.67 6.47 -4.84
N ALA A 276 12.45 6.51 -5.91
CA ALA A 276 13.18 5.35 -6.44
C ALA A 276 14.56 5.73 -6.99
N PHE A 277 15.33 4.74 -7.44
CA PHE A 277 16.69 4.93 -7.96
C PHE A 277 17.60 5.71 -7.01
N ASP A 278 17.61 5.29 -5.74
CA ASP A 278 18.46 5.85 -4.67
C ASP A 278 18.19 7.33 -4.31
N GLN A 279 17.09 7.92 -4.78
CA GLN A 279 16.68 9.28 -4.40
C GLN A 279 16.49 9.45 -2.88
N GLY A 280 16.17 8.37 -2.15
CA GLY A 280 16.08 8.38 -0.68
C GLY A 280 17.39 8.78 0.02
N LYS A 281 18.54 8.61 -0.64
CA LYS A 281 19.85 9.04 -0.12
C LYS A 281 20.07 10.56 -0.24
N MET A 282 19.30 11.23 -1.10
CA MET A 282 19.39 12.68 -1.35
C MET A 282 18.44 13.51 -0.47
N LEU A 283 17.64 12.86 0.38
CA LEU A 283 16.76 13.54 1.31
C LEU A 283 17.56 14.30 2.39
N PRO A 284 16.98 15.35 3.02
CA PRO A 284 17.65 16.10 4.08
C PRO A 284 18.17 15.23 5.23
N ILE A 285 17.44 14.14 5.53
CA ILE A 285 17.90 13.05 6.38
C ILE A 285 17.98 11.80 5.49
N PRO A 286 19.19 11.42 5.02
CA PRO A 286 19.35 10.30 4.09
C PRO A 286 18.86 8.97 4.68
N GLU A 287 18.15 8.20 3.88
CA GLU A 287 17.85 6.81 4.19
C GLU A 287 19.11 5.95 3.93
N THR A 288 19.70 5.42 5.00
CA THR A 288 20.94 4.61 4.94
C THR A 288 20.69 3.11 4.91
N ILE A 289 19.41 2.70 4.92
CA ILE A 289 19.00 1.30 4.88
C ILE A 289 18.57 0.92 3.44
N PRO A 290 18.94 -0.27 2.94
CA PRO A 290 18.66 -0.67 1.55
C PRO A 290 17.20 -1.04 1.31
N PHE A 291 16.51 -1.53 2.33
CA PHE A 291 15.09 -1.89 2.31
C PHE A 291 14.56 -1.95 3.74
N ARG A 292 13.24 -1.99 3.90
CA ARG A 292 12.62 -1.98 5.22
C ARG A 292 12.52 -3.39 5.81
N LEU A 293 13.39 -3.70 6.78
CA LEU A 293 13.35 -4.94 7.57
C LEU A 293 13.43 -4.61 9.07
N THR A 294 12.37 -4.04 9.62
CA THR A 294 12.31 -3.65 11.04
C THR A 294 12.03 -4.86 11.94
N ARG A 295 12.12 -4.67 13.27
CA ARG A 295 11.84 -5.73 14.26
C ARG A 295 10.45 -6.33 14.11
N ASP A 296 9.42 -5.53 13.80
CA ASP A 296 8.06 -6.03 13.53
C ASP A 296 7.99 -6.87 12.25
N VAL A 297 8.69 -6.48 11.18
CA VAL A 297 8.74 -7.29 9.94
C VAL A 297 9.41 -8.63 10.22
N ILE A 298 10.52 -8.62 10.95
CA ILE A 298 11.25 -9.84 11.36
C ILE A 298 10.36 -10.72 12.25
N ASP A 299 9.56 -10.11 13.13
CA ASP A 299 8.64 -10.81 14.02
C ASP A 299 7.57 -11.61 13.27
N GLY A 300 7.08 -11.06 12.16
CA GLY A 300 6.14 -11.73 11.26
C GLY A 300 6.72 -13.00 10.60
N LEU A 301 8.05 -13.08 10.43
CA LEU A 301 8.72 -14.27 9.88
C LEU A 301 8.68 -15.47 10.84
N GLY A 302 8.32 -15.24 12.11
CA GLY A 302 8.24 -16.27 13.14
C GLY A 302 9.57 -16.56 13.83
N ILE A 303 9.66 -17.73 14.47
CA ILE A 303 10.76 -18.05 15.41
C ILE A 303 12.15 -18.10 14.74
N CYS A 304 12.21 -18.50 13.47
CA CYS A 304 13.46 -18.55 12.72
C CYS A 304 13.96 -17.17 12.27
N GLY A 305 13.13 -16.13 12.40
CA GLY A 305 13.42 -14.77 11.96
C GLY A 305 13.95 -14.75 10.52
N THR A 306 15.10 -14.10 10.34
CA THR A 306 15.74 -13.95 9.02
C THR A 306 16.52 -15.18 8.57
N GLN A 307 16.89 -16.11 9.45
CA GLN A 307 17.72 -17.28 9.09
C GLN A 307 16.91 -18.44 8.50
N GLY A 308 15.58 -18.34 8.50
CA GLY A 308 14.70 -19.35 7.93
C GLY A 308 14.39 -19.09 6.45
N LEU A 309 13.10 -19.21 6.11
CA LEU A 309 12.58 -19.08 4.75
C LEU A 309 12.93 -17.73 4.08
N PHE A 310 13.12 -16.66 4.84
CA PHE A 310 13.47 -15.35 4.29
C PHE A 310 14.83 -15.34 3.58
N LYS A 311 15.82 -16.10 4.08
CA LYS A 311 17.17 -16.15 3.51
C LYS A 311 17.31 -17.19 2.39
N LYS A 312 16.42 -18.18 2.35
CA LYS A 312 16.47 -19.33 1.43
C LYS A 312 15.71 -19.04 0.15
#